data_AF-A0A944D680-F1
#
_entry.id   AF-A0A944D680-F1
#
_cell.length_a   1.000
_cell.length_b   1.000
_cell.length_c   1.000
_cell.angle_alpha   90.00
_cell.angle_beta   90.00
_cell.angle_gamma   90.00
#
_symmetry.space_group_name_H-M   'P 1'
#
loop_
_entity.id
_entity.type
_entity.pdbx_description
1 polymer ?
#
loop_
_entity_poly.entity_id
_entity_poly.type
_entity_poly.pdbx_seq_one_letter_code
_entity_poly.pdbx_strand_id
1 'polypeptide(L)'
;MIKFLKNNRVKIYRILIGIVLIGKVSNWFLNYSDQTNKILNTAMFSLIGIAYLTISWVFDKTILKTVFAICGIYLIIMNFITDSSWSSIIGIVCLVIPIIIGKFLPEEKE
;
A
#
# COMPACT_ATOMS: atom_id res chain seq x y z
N MET A 1 15.01 19.48 -5.16
CA MET A 1 13.98 18.44 -5.40
C MET A 1 13.96 17.36 -4.31
N ILE A 2 15.08 16.68 -4.03
CA ILE A 2 15.15 15.59 -3.01
C ILE A 2 14.85 16.07 -1.57
N LYS A 3 15.28 17.29 -1.20
CA LYS A 3 14.99 17.89 0.11
C LYS A 3 13.50 18.20 0.33
N PHE A 4 12.79 18.61 -0.74
CA PHE A 4 11.34 18.86 -0.72
C PHE A 4 10.57 17.54 -0.55
N LEU A 5 10.98 16.49 -1.27
CA LEU A 5 10.43 15.15 -1.12
C LEU A 5 10.56 14.66 0.32
N LYS A 6 11.74 14.79 0.96
CA LYS A 6 12.03 14.31 2.32
C LYS A 6 11.15 14.95 3.40
N ASN A 7 10.94 16.27 3.34
CA ASN A 7 10.13 17.01 4.32
C ASN A 7 8.62 16.83 4.11
N ASN A 8 8.20 16.58 2.86
CA ASN A 8 6.79 16.46 2.49
C ASN A 8 6.36 15.02 2.17
N ARG A 9 7.16 13.99 2.52
CA ARG A 9 6.88 12.57 2.18
C ARG A 9 5.45 12.16 2.53
N VAL A 10 5.02 12.47 3.76
CA VAL A 10 3.67 12.16 4.26
C VAL A 10 2.59 12.90 3.46
N LYS A 11 2.84 14.17 3.11
CA LYS A 11 1.90 15.00 2.34
C LYS A 11 1.75 14.49 0.90
N ILE A 12 2.87 14.14 0.26
CA ILE A 12 2.89 13.58 -1.10
C ILE A 12 2.22 12.22 -1.13
N TYR A 13 2.50 11.37 -0.14
CA TYR A 13 1.85 10.07 -0.03
C TYR A 13 0.33 10.18 0.16
N ARG A 14 -0.13 11.10 1.02
CA ARG A 14 -1.57 11.41 1.17
C ARG A 14 -2.21 11.90 -0.12
N ILE A 15 -1.52 12.75 -0.88
CA ILE A 15 -2.02 13.22 -2.18
C ILE A 15 -2.12 12.06 -3.17
N LEU A 16 -1.11 11.20 -3.26
CA LEU A 16 -1.12 10.03 -4.15
C LEU A 16 -2.26 9.07 -3.82
N ILE A 17 -2.48 8.75 -2.55
CA ILE A 17 -3.65 7.97 -2.11
C ILE A 17 -4.95 8.69 -2.47
N GLY A 18 -5.03 10.00 -2.21
CA GLY A 18 -6.20 10.80 -2.54
C GLY A 18 -6.57 10.74 -4.02
N ILE A 19 -5.58 10.84 -4.91
CA ILE A 19 -5.78 10.71 -6.36
C ILE A 19 -6.31 9.32 -6.72
N VAL A 20 -5.78 8.25 -6.12
CA VAL A 20 -6.24 6.88 -6.36
C VAL A 20 -7.67 6.66 -5.86
N LEU A 21 -8.03 7.21 -4.70
CA LEU A 21 -9.39 7.15 -4.16
C LEU A 21 -10.38 7.91 -5.04
N ILE A 22 -10.02 9.11 -5.50
CA ILE A 22 -10.82 9.88 -6.46
C ILE A 22 -10.96 9.08 -7.77
N GLY A 23 -9.89 8.43 -8.22
CA GLY A 23 -9.93 7.51 -9.37
C GLY A 23 -10.95 6.38 -9.17
N LYS A 24 -11.00 5.77 -7.98
CA LYS A 24 -11.95 4.68 -7.65
C LYS A 24 -13.39 5.17 -7.60
N VAL A 25 -13.63 6.34 -6.99
CA VAL A 25 -14.96 6.94 -6.89
C VAL A 25 -15.43 7.39 -8.27
N SER A 26 -14.56 8.04 -9.05
CA SER A 26 -14.86 8.47 -10.43
C SER A 26 -15.09 7.29 -11.36
N ASN A 27 -14.41 6.14 -11.16
CA ASN A 27 -14.70 4.91 -11.90
C ASN A 27 -16.17 4.48 -11.75
N TRP A 28 -16.78 4.70 -10.58
CA TRP A 28 -18.20 4.36 -10.37
C TRP A 28 -19.14 5.27 -11.18
N PHE A 29 -18.75 6.52 -11.43
CA PHE A 29 -19.53 7.49 -12.22
C PHE A 29 -19.25 7.43 -13.73
N LEU A 30 -17.99 7.20 -14.11
CA LEU A 30 -17.50 7.30 -15.48
C LEU A 30 -17.32 5.93 -16.15
N ASN A 31 -17.49 4.84 -15.40
CA ASN A 31 -17.38 3.45 -15.83
C ASN A 31 -16.13 3.21 -16.69
N TYR A 32 -14.94 3.34 -16.08
CA TYR A 32 -13.70 3.20 -16.83
C TYR A 32 -13.54 1.78 -17.38
N SER A 33 -12.77 1.67 -18.48
CA SER A 33 -12.45 0.37 -19.06
C SER A 33 -11.71 -0.53 -18.07
N ASP A 34 -11.81 -1.84 -18.28
CA ASP A 34 -11.14 -2.84 -17.44
C ASP A 34 -9.63 -2.61 -17.34
N GLN A 35 -9.01 -2.11 -18.42
CA GLN A 35 -7.59 -1.77 -18.45
C GLN A 35 -7.27 -0.60 -17.51
N THR A 36 -8.06 0.48 -17.53
CA THR A 36 -7.87 1.64 -16.65
C THR A 36 -8.11 1.26 -15.19
N ASN A 37 -9.15 0.46 -14.91
CA ASN A 37 -9.43 -0.04 -13.57
C ASN A 37 -8.28 -0.95 -13.07
N LYS A 38 -7.71 -1.79 -13.94
CA LYS A 38 -6.53 -2.61 -13.61
C LYS A 38 -5.33 -1.75 -13.24
N ILE A 39 -5.00 -0.74 -14.04
CA ILE A 39 -3.90 0.20 -13.76
C ILE A 39 -4.12 0.92 -12.42
N LEU A 40 -5.35 1.37 -12.17
CA LEU A 40 -5.71 2.05 -10.93
C LEU A 40 -5.54 1.14 -9.71
N ASN A 41 -5.97 -0.12 -9.80
CA ASN A 41 -5.80 -1.11 -8.74
C ASN A 41 -4.31 -1.43 -8.51
N THR A 42 -3.55 -1.64 -9.58
CA THR A 42 -2.10 -1.85 -9.51
C THR A 42 -1.39 -0.69 -8.81
N ALA A 43 -1.73 0.55 -9.17
CA ALA A 43 -1.18 1.74 -8.54
C ALA A 43 -1.53 1.78 -7.04
N MET A 44 -2.77 1.46 -6.68
CA MET A 44 -3.22 1.42 -5.29
C MET A 44 -2.41 0.43 -4.45
N PHE A 45 -2.34 -0.84 -4.87
CA PHE A 45 -1.63 -1.88 -4.13
C PHE A 45 -0.12 -1.61 -4.08
N SER A 46 0.46 -1.08 -5.16
CA SER A 46 1.88 -0.72 -5.18
C SER A 46 2.20 0.43 -4.22
N LEU A 47 1.37 1.47 -4.16
CA LEU A 47 1.54 2.57 -3.20
C LEU A 47 1.42 2.09 -1.75
N ILE A 48 0.49 1.18 -1.47
CA ILE A 48 0.34 0.58 -0.13
C ILE A 48 1.56 -0.28 0.20
N GLY A 49 2.02 -1.11 -0.76
CA GLY A 49 3.20 -1.95 -0.56
C GLY A 49 4.47 -1.15 -0.28
N ILE A 50 4.69 -0.05 -1.01
CA ILE A 50 5.79 0.88 -0.74
C ILE A 50 5.68 1.48 0.66
N ALA A 51 4.48 1.88 1.11
CA ALA A 51 4.34 2.37 2.48
C ALA A 51 4.72 1.34 3.52
N TYR A 52 4.29 0.08 3.36
CA TYR A 52 4.69 -0.97 4.29
C TYR A 52 6.20 -1.20 4.31
N LEU A 53 6.88 -1.09 3.17
CA LEU A 53 8.34 -1.14 3.12
C LEU A 53 9.00 0.07 3.81
N THR A 54 8.42 1.26 3.71
CA THR A 54 8.95 2.42 4.43
C THR A 54 8.75 2.33 5.93
N ILE A 55 7.59 1.79 6.38
CA ILE A 55 7.25 1.62 7.79
C ILE A 55 8.02 0.45 8.40
N SER A 56 8.30 -0.61 7.64
CA SER A 56 9.08 -1.75 8.14
C SER A 56 10.45 -1.33 8.68
N TRP A 57 11.05 -0.28 8.11
CA TRP A 57 12.33 0.25 8.55
C TRP A 57 12.26 1.06 9.84
N VAL A 58 11.06 1.48 10.25
CA VAL A 58 10.81 2.25 11.47
C VAL A 58 10.67 1.34 12.70
N PHE A 59 10.24 0.08 12.51
CA PHE A 59 10.09 -0.85 13.63
C PHE A 59 11.42 -1.47 14.07
N ASP A 60 11.72 -1.36 15.37
CA ASP A 60 12.87 -2.04 15.99
C ASP A 60 12.67 -3.55 16.14
N LYS A 61 11.41 -3.99 16.31
CA LYS A 61 11.10 -5.42 16.45
C LYS A 61 11.26 -6.13 15.10
N THR A 62 12.22 -7.05 15.02
CA THR A 62 12.53 -7.85 13.82
C THR A 62 11.31 -8.56 13.24
N ILE A 63 10.40 -9.07 14.08
CA ILE A 63 9.16 -9.74 13.62
C ILE A 63 8.27 -8.77 12.85
N LEU A 64 8.03 -7.57 13.39
CA LEU A 64 7.19 -6.55 12.75
C LEU A 64 7.81 -6.05 11.45
N LYS A 65 9.11 -5.78 11.48
CA LYS A 65 9.88 -5.40 10.30
C LYS A 65 9.72 -6.42 9.18
N THR A 66 9.88 -7.71 9.48
CA THR A 66 9.76 -8.78 8.50
C THR A 66 8.32 -8.92 7.98
N VAL A 67 7.31 -8.87 8.84
CA VAL A 67 5.90 -8.96 8.43
C VAL A 67 5.53 -7.83 7.47
N PHE A 68 5.85 -6.57 7.82
CA PHE A 68 5.58 -5.41 6.96
C PHE A 68 6.37 -5.48 5.64
N ALA A 69 7.64 -5.90 5.69
CA ALA A 69 8.46 -6.04 4.50
C ALA A 69 7.91 -7.10 3.52
N ILE A 70 7.57 -8.30 4.02
CA ILE A 70 7.01 -9.37 3.19
C ILE A 70 5.66 -8.94 2.61
N CYS A 71 4.76 -8.38 3.42
CA CYS A 71 3.46 -7.89 2.95
C CYS A 71 3.62 -6.80 1.89
N GLY A 72 4.57 -5.88 2.11
CA GLY A 72 4.84 -4.78 1.17
C GLY A 72 5.37 -5.27 -0.17
N ILE A 73 6.35 -6.18 -0.17
CA ILE A 73 6.88 -6.80 -1.38
C ILE A 73 5.80 -7.60 -2.10
N TYR A 74 5.02 -8.40 -1.37
CA TYR A 74 3.96 -9.21 -1.94
C TYR A 74 2.91 -8.36 -2.66
N LEU A 75 2.43 -7.29 -2.00
CA LEU A 75 1.45 -6.36 -2.57
C LEU A 75 1.93 -5.68 -3.85
N ILE A 76 3.24 -5.48 -4.03
CA ILE A 76 3.82 -4.93 -5.26
C ILE A 76 3.87 -6.01 -6.34
N ILE A 77 4.49 -7.15 -6.04
CA ILE A 77 4.76 -8.22 -7.01
C ILE A 77 3.46 -8.84 -7.53
N MET A 78 2.45 -9.04 -6.67
CA MET A 78 1.20 -9.70 -7.06
C MET A 78 0.46 -8.96 -8.19
N ASN A 79 0.68 -7.66 -8.37
CA ASN A 79 0.05 -6.90 -9.46
C ASN A 79 0.62 -7.23 -10.84
N PHE A 80 1.83 -7.78 -10.90
CA PHE A 80 2.53 -8.11 -12.15
C PHE A 80 2.47 -9.60 -12.48
N ILE A 81 2.05 -10.44 -11.52
CA ILE A 81 1.89 -11.88 -11.71
C ILE A 81 0.46 -12.18 -12.21
N THR A 82 0.33 -13.14 -13.12
CA THR A 82 -0.95 -13.59 -13.70
C THR A 82 -1.95 -13.99 -12.61
N ASP A 83 -3.20 -13.56 -12.78
CA ASP A 83 -4.33 -13.78 -11.88
C ASP A 83 -4.50 -15.26 -11.52
N SER A 84 -4.17 -15.60 -10.28
CA SER A 84 -4.53 -16.87 -9.65
C SER A 84 -5.46 -16.56 -8.48
N SER A 85 -6.52 -17.33 -8.28
CA SER A 85 -7.51 -17.04 -7.22
C SER A 85 -6.89 -16.92 -5.82
N TRP A 86 -5.74 -17.58 -5.60
CA TRP A 86 -4.98 -17.54 -4.36
C TRP A 86 -4.22 -16.22 -4.15
N SER A 87 -3.78 -15.55 -5.22
CA SER A 87 -3.03 -14.29 -5.09
C SER A 87 -3.88 -13.17 -4.49
N SER A 88 -5.17 -13.17 -4.81
CA SER A 88 -6.14 -12.21 -4.27
C SER A 88 -6.34 -12.38 -2.76
N ILE A 89 -6.46 -13.63 -2.28
CA ILE A 89 -6.67 -13.92 -0.86
C ILE A 89 -5.44 -13.47 -0.04
N ILE A 90 -4.25 -13.88 -0.48
CA ILE A 90 -3.00 -13.52 0.19
C ILE A 90 -2.79 -12.00 0.14
N GLY A 91 -3.18 -11.35 -0.96
CA GLY A 91 -3.15 -9.89 -1.10
C GLY A 91 -3.99 -9.20 -0.05
N ILE A 92 -5.24 -9.64 0.18
CA ILE A 92 -6.13 -9.10 1.21
C ILE A 92 -5.52 -9.29 2.60
N VAL A 93 -4.98 -10.48 2.89
CA VAL A 93 -4.32 -10.77 4.17
C VAL A 93 -3.13 -9.84 4.40
N CYS A 94 -2.27 -9.68 3.38
CA CYS A 94 -1.13 -8.77 3.42
C CYS A 94 -1.55 -7.30 3.55
N LEU A 95 -2.75 -6.93 3.12
CA LEU A 95 -3.31 -5.59 3.29
C LEU A 95 -3.78 -5.37 4.73
N VAL A 96 -4.53 -6.32 5.28
CA VAL A 96 -5.22 -6.18 6.57
C VAL A 96 -4.29 -6.36 7.77
N ILE A 97 -3.40 -7.36 7.74
CA ILE A 97 -2.53 -7.67 8.88
C ILE A 97 -1.70 -6.45 9.31
N PRO A 98 -0.97 -5.75 8.41
CA PRO A 98 -0.16 -4.60 8.81
C PRO A 98 -1.00 -3.42 9.33
N ILE A 99 -2.23 -3.25 8.85
CA ILE A 99 -3.17 -2.23 9.36
C ILE A 99 -3.58 -2.55 10.80
N ILE A 100 -3.96 -3.81 11.05
CA ILE A 100 -4.34 -4.27 12.39
C ILE A 100 -3.15 -4.08 13.34
N ILE A 101 -1.98 -4.59 12.96
CA ILE A 101 -0.77 -4.47 13.77
C ILE A 101 -0.43 -3.00 14.04
N GLY A 102 -0.46 -2.14 13.02
CA GLY A 102 -0.17 -0.71 13.18
C GLY A 102 -1.18 0.02 14.07
N LYS A 103 -2.43 -0.46 14.15
CA LYS A 103 -3.47 0.12 15.00
C LYS A 103 -3.41 -0.38 16.44
N PHE A 104 -2.95 -1.62 16.66
CA PHE A 104 -2.86 -2.24 17.98
C PHE A 104 -1.47 -2.11 18.61
N LEU A 105 -0.45 -1.68 17.86
CA LEU A 105 0.82 -1.29 18.47
C LEU A 105 0.59 -0.02 19.29
N PRO A 106 0.90 -0.02 20.61
CA PRO A 106 0.94 1.23 21.35
C PRO A 106 1.97 2.13 20.66
N GLU A 107 1.60 3.40 20.43
CA GLU A 107 2.60 4.43 20.17
C GLU A 107 3.53 4.40 21.38
N GLU A 108 4.73 3.84 21.20
CA GLU A 108 5.80 4.02 22.18
C GLU A 108 6.08 5.52 22.17
N LYS A 109 5.47 6.20 23.16
CA LYS A 109 5.68 7.61 23.44
C LYS A 109 7.17 7.76 23.76
N GLU A 110 7.91 8.42 22.86
CA GLU A 110 9.12 9.14 23.28
C GLU A 110 8.76 10.17 24.35
#